data_AF-A0A178Y5U4-F1
#
_entry.id   AF-A0A178Y5U4-F1
#
_cell.length_a   1.000
_cell.length_b   1.000
_cell.length_c   1.000
_cell.angle_alpha   90.00
_cell.angle_beta   90.00
_cell.angle_gamma   90.00
#
_symmetry.space_group_name_H-M   'P 1'
#
loop_
_entity.id
_entity.type
_entity.pdbx_description
1 polymer ?
#
loop_
_entity_poly.entity_id
_entity_poly.type
_entity_poly.pdbx_seq_one_letter_code
_entity_poly.pdbx_strand_id
1 'polypeptide(L)'
;MSKEIAGSPLAPCLPRWPMGVYARTMFLSMARIQAATLQSMLRCQIETLTFVEGRSKQHLKFWEELLAADYARDGFDLYCSFWRNTLRDYSDEADRMAEIGNELAAEMVKRTRVEQEVLTNEVATQMVM
;
A
#
# COMPACT_ATOMS: atom_id res chain seq x y z
N MET A 1 -15.16 49.90 57.75
CA MET A 1 -15.81 48.56 57.78
C MET A 1 -15.97 48.08 56.35
N SER A 2 -15.32 46.95 56.01
CA SER A 2 -15.61 45.96 54.93
C SER A 2 -15.84 46.45 53.48
N LYS A 3 -15.33 45.81 52.42
CA LYS A 3 -14.61 44.54 52.25
C LYS A 3 -14.04 44.51 50.82
N GLU A 4 -12.84 43.94 50.65
CA GLU A 4 -12.36 43.41 49.37
C GLU A 4 -13.21 42.23 48.88
N ILE A 5 -13.43 42.12 47.56
CA ILE A 5 -13.56 40.86 46.80
C ILE A 5 -13.01 41.17 45.39
N ALA A 6 -11.74 40.91 45.13
CA ALA A 6 -11.17 39.65 44.64
C ALA A 6 -11.41 39.42 43.14
N GLY A 7 -10.30 39.17 42.44
CA GLY A 7 -10.21 39.11 40.99
C GLY A 7 -10.63 37.78 40.37
N SER A 8 -10.73 37.78 39.04
CA SER A 8 -10.13 36.80 38.12
C SER A 8 -10.63 37.07 36.69
N PRO A 9 -9.75 37.30 35.70
CA PRO A 9 -10.09 37.04 34.32
C PRO A 9 -9.96 35.52 34.12
N LEU A 10 -11.09 34.85 33.93
CA LEU A 10 -11.12 33.45 33.48
C LEU A 10 -10.53 33.39 32.07
N ALA A 11 -9.20 33.28 31.97
CA ALA A 11 -8.53 32.77 30.80
C ALA A 11 -8.94 31.29 30.68
N PRO A 12 -9.48 30.83 29.53
CA PRO A 12 -9.82 29.44 29.38
C PRO A 12 -8.52 28.62 29.47
N CYS A 13 -8.44 27.76 30.49
CA CYS A 13 -7.46 26.70 30.62
C CYS A 13 -7.70 25.67 29.50
N LEU A 14 -7.50 26.06 28.25
CA LEU A 14 -7.27 25.09 27.20
C LEU A 14 -5.94 24.41 27.54
N PRO A 15 -5.91 23.07 27.65
CA PRO A 15 -4.65 22.36 27.79
C PRO A 15 -3.72 22.87 26.70
N ARG A 16 -2.49 23.23 27.06
CA ARG A 16 -1.45 23.56 26.09
C ARG A 16 -1.05 22.26 25.38
N TRP A 17 -1.93 21.77 24.53
CA TRP A 17 -1.68 20.59 23.72
C TRP A 17 -0.53 20.92 22.76
N PRO A 18 0.39 19.98 22.47
CA PRO A 18 1.57 20.24 21.63
C PRO A 18 1.19 20.28 20.15
N MET A 19 0.17 21.07 19.77
CA MET A 19 -0.44 21.06 18.43
C MET A 19 0.59 21.23 17.29
N GLY A 20 1.67 21.98 17.51
CA GLY A 20 2.73 22.16 16.51
C GLY A 20 3.58 20.92 16.24
N VAL A 21 3.88 20.11 17.26
CA VAL A 21 4.68 18.88 17.11
C VAL A 21 3.82 17.75 16.54
N TYR A 22 2.59 17.61 17.04
CA TYR A 22 1.63 16.63 16.51
C TYR A 22 1.31 16.86 15.03
N ALA A 23 1.09 18.12 14.63
CA ALA A 23 0.86 18.46 13.23
C ALA A 23 2.06 18.11 12.35
N ARG A 24 3.29 18.47 12.74
CA ARG A 24 4.50 18.17 11.97
C ARG A 24 4.73 16.66 11.81
N THR A 25 4.56 15.89 12.88
CA THR A 25 4.73 14.43 12.84
C THR A 25 3.65 13.76 11.99
N MET A 26 2.40 14.21 12.07
CA MET A 26 1.31 13.74 11.19
C MET A 26 1.56 14.08 9.71
N PHE A 27 1.99 15.30 9.39
CA PHE A 27 2.29 15.68 8.00
C PHE A 27 3.39 14.81 7.40
N LEU A 28 4.46 14.55 8.18
CA LEU A 28 5.56 13.70 7.74
C LEU A 28 5.17 12.22 7.66
N SER A 29 4.30 11.70 8.53
CA SER A 29 3.79 10.33 8.39
C SER A 29 2.89 10.18 7.19
N MET A 30 1.98 11.14 6.96
CA MET A 30 1.06 11.12 5.83
C MET A 30 1.81 11.20 4.50
N ALA A 31 2.82 12.08 4.39
CA ALA A 31 3.67 12.15 3.19
C ALA A 31 4.40 10.83 2.92
N ARG A 32 4.83 10.13 3.97
CA ARG A 32 5.52 8.84 3.88
C ARG A 32 4.58 7.70 3.49
N ILE A 33 3.37 7.66 4.05
CA ILE A 33 2.32 6.70 3.69
C ILE A 33 1.94 6.89 2.22
N GLN A 34 1.77 8.15 1.81
CA GLN A 34 1.48 8.51 0.43
C GLN A 34 2.59 8.05 -0.52
N ALA A 35 3.86 8.26 -0.16
CA ALA A 35 5.00 7.79 -0.95
C ALA A 35 5.06 6.26 -1.06
N ALA A 36 4.89 5.53 0.05
CA ALA A 36 4.87 4.06 0.04
C ALA A 36 3.72 3.52 -0.82
N THR A 37 2.53 4.11 -0.70
CA THR A 37 1.36 3.75 -1.50
C THR A 37 1.62 3.98 -2.99
N LEU A 38 2.18 5.14 -3.36
CA LEU A 38 2.53 5.42 -4.76
C LEU A 38 3.57 4.44 -5.29
N GLN A 39 4.59 4.13 -4.48
CA GLN A 39 5.65 3.20 -4.89
C GLN A 39 5.10 1.79 -5.13
N SER A 40 4.27 1.27 -4.23
CA SER A 40 3.62 -0.04 -4.41
C SER A 40 2.65 -0.04 -5.58
N MET A 41 1.91 1.06 -5.80
CA MET A 41 1.05 1.20 -6.97
C MET A 41 1.85 1.15 -8.27
N LEU A 42 2.98 1.86 -8.35
CA LEU A 42 3.87 1.83 -9.51
C LEU A 42 4.47 0.44 -9.73
N ARG A 43 4.89 -0.26 -8.67
CA ARG A 43 5.36 -1.66 -8.77
C ARG A 43 4.28 -2.58 -9.33
N CYS A 44 3.05 -2.47 -8.82
CA CYS A 44 1.91 -3.25 -9.30
C CYS A 44 1.59 -2.95 -10.78
N GLN A 45 1.65 -1.67 -11.18
CA GLN A 45 1.48 -1.28 -12.59
C GLN A 45 2.56 -1.87 -13.50
N ILE A 46 3.83 -1.81 -13.07
CA ILE A 46 4.94 -2.39 -13.84
C ILE A 46 4.73 -3.88 -14.02
N GLU A 47 4.44 -4.62 -12.94
CA GLU A 47 4.21 -6.07 -12.97
C GLU A 47 3.06 -6.42 -13.93
N THR A 48 1.92 -5.73 -13.79
CA THR A 48 0.75 -5.92 -14.67
C THR A 48 1.10 -5.69 -16.14
N LEU A 49 1.85 -4.62 -16.45
CA LEU A 49 2.22 -4.30 -17.83
C LEU A 49 3.20 -5.32 -18.41
N THR A 50 4.18 -5.76 -17.63
CA THR A 50 5.11 -6.83 -18.01
C THR A 50 4.37 -8.14 -18.27
N PHE A 51 3.40 -8.49 -17.42
CA PHE A 51 2.55 -9.65 -17.61
C PHE A 51 1.73 -9.54 -18.92
N VAL A 52 1.07 -8.41 -19.15
CA VAL A 52 0.27 -8.19 -20.38
C VAL A 52 1.12 -8.27 -21.64
N GLU A 53 2.35 -7.73 -21.61
CA GLU A 53 3.28 -7.84 -22.72
C GLU A 53 3.64 -9.30 -23.01
N GLY A 54 4.06 -10.05 -21.99
CA GLY A 54 4.40 -11.47 -22.10
C GLY A 54 3.21 -12.30 -22.62
N ARG A 55 2.02 -12.04 -22.06
CA ARG A 55 0.78 -12.72 -22.44
C ARG A 55 0.40 -12.43 -23.90
N SER A 56 0.57 -11.19 -24.36
CA SER A 56 0.32 -10.80 -25.75
C SER A 56 1.23 -11.55 -26.71
N LYS A 57 2.53 -11.68 -26.38
CA LYS A 57 3.50 -12.46 -27.16
C LYS A 57 3.11 -13.94 -27.24
N GLN A 58 2.68 -14.54 -26.13
CA GLN A 58 2.20 -15.92 -26.11
C GLN A 58 0.93 -16.11 -26.95
N HIS A 59 -0.02 -15.16 -26.93
CA HIS A 59 -1.21 -15.21 -27.77
C HIS A 59 -0.87 -15.17 -29.26
N LEU A 60 0.04 -14.30 -29.68
CA LEU A 60 0.50 -14.23 -31.08
C LEU A 60 1.10 -15.57 -31.52
N LYS A 61 2.04 -16.10 -30.73
CA LYS A 61 2.65 -17.40 -30.99
C LYS A 61 1.62 -18.52 -31.09
N PHE A 62 0.64 -18.55 -30.19
CA PHE A 62 -0.42 -19.55 -30.23
C PHE A 62 -1.23 -19.49 -31.54
N TRP A 63 -1.59 -18.29 -32.01
CA TRP A 63 -2.31 -18.16 -33.28
C TRP A 63 -1.47 -18.62 -34.47
N GLU A 64 -0.17 -18.29 -34.49
CA GLU A 64 0.76 -18.75 -35.53
C GLU A 64 0.86 -20.29 -35.55
N GLU A 65 1.02 -20.91 -34.39
CA GLU A 65 1.09 -22.37 -34.26
C GLU A 65 -0.23 -23.05 -34.61
N LEU A 66 -1.36 -22.47 -34.20
CA LEU A 66 -2.69 -23.02 -34.49
C LEU A 66 -3.02 -22.97 -35.98
N LEU A 67 -2.66 -21.88 -36.67
CA LEU A 67 -2.87 -21.74 -38.12
C LEU A 67 -1.96 -22.67 -38.94
N ALA A 68 -0.81 -23.05 -38.40
CA ALA A 68 0.11 -23.99 -39.02
C ALA A 68 -0.22 -25.47 -38.75
N ALA A 69 -1.05 -25.77 -37.76
CA ALA A 69 -1.35 -27.13 -37.31
C ALA A 69 -2.49 -27.79 -38.10
N ASP A 70 -2.44 -29.11 -38.25
CA ASP A 70 -3.58 -29.88 -38.75
C ASP A 70 -4.68 -29.94 -37.67
N TYR A 71 -5.87 -29.45 -38.01
CA TYR A 71 -6.93 -29.09 -37.06
C TYR A 71 -7.43 -30.28 -36.23
N ALA A 72 -7.42 -31.48 -36.81
CA ALA A 72 -8.11 -32.65 -36.25
C ALA A 72 -7.41 -33.31 -35.05
N ARG A 73 -6.09 -33.10 -34.85
CA ARG A 73 -5.35 -33.71 -33.74
C ARG A 73 -4.46 -32.72 -32.99
N ASP A 74 -3.66 -31.96 -33.72
CA ASP A 74 -2.63 -31.12 -33.10
C ASP A 74 -3.20 -29.76 -32.66
N GLY A 75 -4.15 -29.20 -33.41
CA GLY A 75 -4.78 -27.92 -33.06
C GLY A 75 -5.59 -27.94 -31.76
N PHE A 76 -6.32 -29.04 -31.48
CA PHE A 76 -7.11 -29.16 -30.24
C PHE A 76 -6.23 -29.32 -28.99
N ASP A 77 -5.16 -30.13 -29.08
CA ASP A 77 -4.22 -30.29 -27.95
C ASP A 77 -3.43 -28.99 -27.70
N LEU A 78 -3.06 -28.27 -28.77
CA LEU A 78 -2.47 -26.93 -28.68
C LEU A 78 -3.42 -25.95 -27.97
N TYR A 79 -4.70 -25.97 -28.31
CA TYR A 79 -5.71 -25.12 -27.67
C TYR A 79 -5.86 -25.44 -26.17
N CYS A 80 -6.00 -26.73 -25.81
CA CYS A 80 -6.14 -27.15 -24.42
C CYS A 80 -4.90 -26.84 -23.58
N SER A 81 -3.70 -27.09 -24.11
CA SER A 81 -2.44 -26.75 -23.43
C SER A 81 -2.29 -25.24 -23.23
N PHE A 82 -2.63 -24.44 -24.24
CA PHE A 82 -2.60 -22.99 -24.15
C PHE A 82 -3.49 -22.44 -23.03
N TRP A 83 -4.76 -22.86 -22.97
CA TRP A 83 -5.68 -22.37 -21.93
C TRP A 83 -5.32 -22.83 -20.53
N ARG A 84 -4.81 -24.06 -20.40
CA ARG A 84 -4.29 -24.56 -19.11
C ARG A 84 -3.11 -23.72 -18.61
N ASN A 85 -2.16 -23.41 -19.49
CA ASN A 85 -1.03 -22.54 -19.14
C ASN A 85 -1.51 -21.12 -18.84
N THR A 86 -2.45 -20.61 -19.63
CA THR A 86 -3.07 -19.29 -19.42
C THR A 86 -3.65 -19.16 -18.03
N LEU A 87 -4.47 -20.14 -17.60
CA LEU A 87 -5.11 -20.12 -16.28
C LEU A 87 -4.07 -20.16 -15.15
N ARG A 88 -2.98 -20.91 -15.33
CA ARG A 88 -1.87 -20.92 -14.38
C ARG A 88 -1.18 -19.57 -14.32
N ASP A 89 -0.80 -19.00 -15.46
CA ASP A 89 -0.09 -17.72 -15.54
C ASP A 89 -0.89 -16.59 -14.88
N TYR A 90 -2.21 -16.54 -15.06
CA TYR A 90 -3.07 -15.58 -14.36
C TYR A 90 -3.14 -15.81 -12.85
N SER A 91 -3.08 -17.07 -12.40
CA SER A 91 -3.07 -17.39 -10.97
C SER A 91 -1.76 -16.93 -10.33
N ASP A 92 -0.63 -17.25 -10.97
CA ASP A 92 0.70 -16.84 -10.51
C ASP A 92 0.84 -15.30 -10.49
N GLU A 93 0.24 -14.61 -11.46
CA GLU A 93 0.22 -13.15 -11.50
C GLU A 93 -0.62 -12.55 -10.36
N ALA A 94 -1.77 -13.15 -10.06
CA ALA A 94 -2.58 -12.72 -8.92
C ALA A 94 -1.83 -12.90 -7.59
N ASP A 95 -1.05 -13.97 -7.44
CA ASP A 95 -0.20 -14.20 -6.27
C ASP A 95 0.89 -13.13 -6.15
N ARG A 96 1.53 -12.74 -7.26
CA ARG A 96 2.50 -11.62 -7.28
C ARG A 96 1.87 -10.29 -6.91
N MET A 97 0.66 -10.00 -7.39
CA MET A 97 -0.08 -8.81 -6.97
C MET A 97 -0.42 -8.82 -5.47
N ALA A 98 -0.80 -9.98 -4.94
CA ALA A 98 -1.06 -10.16 -3.51
C ALA A 98 0.21 -9.97 -2.67
N GLU A 99 1.38 -10.42 -3.15
CA GLU A 99 2.67 -10.20 -2.50
C GLU A 99 3.00 -8.71 -2.37
N ILE A 100 2.83 -7.92 -3.44
CA ILE A 100 3.03 -6.47 -3.42
C ILE A 100 2.08 -5.81 -2.40
N GLY A 101 0.82 -6.26 -2.34
CA GLY A 101 -0.16 -5.79 -1.37
C GLY A 101 0.23 -6.11 0.07
N ASN A 102 0.71 -7.34 0.32
CA ASN A 102 1.18 -7.78 1.62
C ASN A 102 2.44 -7.01 2.06
N GLU A 103 3.37 -6.72 1.15
CA GLU A 103 4.55 -5.90 1.42
C GLU A 103 4.14 -4.50 1.87
N LEU A 104 3.22 -3.86 1.16
CA LEU A 104 2.68 -2.55 1.54
C LEU A 104 2.00 -2.59 2.92
N ALA A 105 1.16 -3.59 3.16
CA ALA A 105 0.47 -3.75 4.44
C ALA A 105 1.47 -3.96 5.61
N ALA A 106 2.48 -4.80 5.41
CA ALA A 106 3.53 -5.05 6.40
C ALA A 106 4.35 -3.78 6.70
N GLU A 107 4.67 -3.00 5.67
CA GLU A 107 5.36 -1.72 5.82
C GLU A 107 4.51 -0.71 6.60
N MET A 108 3.21 -0.63 6.31
CA MET A 108 2.26 0.22 7.03
C MET A 108 2.16 -0.17 8.51
N VAL A 109 1.99 -1.46 8.82
CA VAL A 109 1.94 -1.97 10.20
C VAL A 109 3.22 -1.64 10.97
N LYS A 110 4.38 -1.89 10.35
CA LYS A 110 5.68 -1.58 10.96
C LYS A 110 5.80 -0.08 11.29
N ARG A 111 5.35 0.79 10.39
CA ARG A 111 5.41 2.25 10.57
C ARG A 111 4.45 2.74 11.64
N THR A 112 3.20 2.25 11.67
CA THR A 112 2.25 2.60 12.73
C THR A 112 2.78 2.25 14.12
N ARG A 113 3.46 1.10 14.25
CA ARG A 113 4.08 0.69 15.51
C ARG A 113 5.18 1.67 15.96
N VAL A 114 6.06 2.09 15.04
CA VAL A 114 7.12 3.07 15.34
C VAL A 114 6.54 4.43 15.71
N GLU A 115 5.51 4.89 14.99
CA GLU A 115 4.84 6.16 15.29
C GLU A 115 4.16 6.17 16.65
N GLN A 116 3.52 5.05 17.02
CA GLN A 116 2.95 4.86 18.35
C GLN A 116 4.03 4.90 19.45
N GLU A 117 5.16 4.20 19.26
CA GLU A 117 6.27 4.18 20.22
C GLU A 117 6.87 5.60 20.43
N VAL A 118 7.07 6.36 19.36
CA VAL A 118 7.58 7.75 19.44
C VAL A 118 6.60 8.65 20.19
N LEU A 119 5.31 8.60 19.85
CA LEU A 119 4.28 9.40 20.52
C LEU A 119 4.18 9.09 22.02
N THR A 120 4.23 7.81 22.40
CA THR A 120 4.17 7.41 23.82
C THR A 120 5.38 7.91 24.60
N ASN A 121 6.59 7.82 24.04
CA ASN A 121 7.81 8.32 24.67
C ASN A 121 7.82 9.84 24.81
N GLU A 122 7.36 10.58 23.80
CA GLU A 122 7.30 12.05 23.87
C GLU A 122 6.23 12.56 24.86
N VAL A 123 5.06 11.91 24.93
CA VAL A 123 4.03 12.22 25.94
C VAL A 123 4.54 11.96 27.35
N ALA A 124 5.19 10.81 27.57
CA ALA A 124 5.79 10.48 28.86
C ALA A 124 6.85 11.51 29.27
N THR A 125 7.67 11.97 28.33
CA THR A 125 8.70 13.00 28.57
C THR A 125 8.08 14.36 28.90
N GLN A 126 6.97 14.75 28.27
CA GLN A 126 6.26 15.99 28.57
C GLN A 126 5.46 15.97 29.88
N MET A 127 5.09 14.78 30.38
CA MET A 127 4.37 14.65 31.66
C MET A 127 5.30 14.70 32.89
N VAL A 128 6.60 14.48 32.69
CA VAL A 128 7.61 14.44 33.78
C VAL A 128 8.33 15.77 33.97
N MET A 129 8.20 16.73 33.04
CA MET A 129 8.66 18.12 33.19
C MET A 129 7.53 19.06 33.57
#